data_AF-A0A1S1N1S8-F1
#
_entry.id   AF-A0A1S1N1S8-F1
#
_cell.length_a   1.000
_cell.length_b   1.000
_cell.length_c   1.000
_cell.angle_alpha   90.00
_cell.angle_beta   90.00
_cell.angle_gamma   90.00
#
_symmetry.space_group_name_H-M   'P 1'
#
loop_
_entity.id
_entity.type
_entity.pdbx_description
1 polymer ?
#
loop_
_entity_poly.entity_id
_entity_poly.type
_entity_poly.pdbx_seq_one_letter_code
_entity_poly.pdbx_strand_id
1 'polypeptide(L)'
;MFKAVIFLLLVALVNTHFAAQAQPQVPEGWQLQRIDIEGVNSNLEDNISGYISYYLEQPFEQQQLEPLRQAVEQAMQALGYYHSQISFIATPSSNSLQVNIDADEPLSWNEISVHLIGSAQHDKALKSLLAKLPIMVGQTVRHDHYQQAKSSLESLLLERGYFDFKWQRSELLIDKSERTARVKWQLDGGERYHFGELQVGKDTQATQYIRSLATFQQGTPFQGALLSDYTLALNATPYFRSAKVYPLLKDRHDGVLPVQVNVIDKPDNSFEVGGGYSTDLGAKVRLKWAKPWITDDGHFLESNLSVSERRQDITGSYTIPVADPNNDVWRILGGYQFNDDIQQGINSKIWNVQLQRQWLTDDNWIRTAFIKREHETTEQDGERLETEMLLPGVSYAKKQTKGGTTPYWANERLLSLEVASDSLVSSTSLLKARWNNAWLRNYQQQHFVISRINLGAIVADDIHEVPFNMRFFAGGDQSIRGFAYRSIGPKEGDKEIGGKYLVTGSLEYNYQFLPSWRAAVFIDTGTATNDFSEKWSVGAGFGIRYLTPVGPIRIDHAWGLSKESKSTRLSIVIGPEI
;
A
#
# COMPACT_ATOMS: atom_id res chain seq x y z
N MET A 1 -31.51 -23.81 -23.52
CA MET A 1 -32.67 -23.57 -24.40
C MET A 1 -32.66 -22.09 -24.75
N PHE A 2 -32.13 -21.75 -25.93
CA PHE A 2 -31.91 -20.37 -26.39
C PHE A 2 -33.23 -19.69 -26.71
N LYS A 3 -33.47 -18.48 -26.20
CA LYS A 3 -34.48 -17.56 -26.73
C LYS A 3 -33.82 -16.22 -27.02
N ALA A 4 -33.55 -16.01 -28.30
CA ALA A 4 -33.13 -14.75 -28.87
C ALA A 4 -34.28 -13.74 -28.80
N VAL A 5 -34.00 -12.53 -28.31
CA VAL A 5 -34.94 -11.40 -28.28
C VAL A 5 -34.71 -10.61 -29.56
N ILE A 6 -35.76 -10.53 -30.38
CA ILE A 6 -35.81 -9.79 -31.64
C ILE A 6 -36.06 -8.31 -31.33
N PHE A 7 -35.16 -7.44 -31.77
CA PHE A 7 -35.31 -5.99 -31.76
C PHE A 7 -36.14 -5.57 -32.99
N LEU A 8 -37.26 -4.87 -32.79
CA LEU A 8 -38.07 -4.30 -33.88
C LEU A 8 -37.82 -2.79 -33.91
N LEU A 9 -37.05 -2.35 -34.90
CA LEU A 9 -36.75 -0.94 -35.18
C LEU A 9 -37.74 -0.47 -36.25
N LEU A 10 -38.62 0.46 -35.88
CA LEU A 10 -39.53 1.11 -36.82
C LEU A 10 -38.84 2.36 -37.37
N VAL A 11 -38.40 2.30 -38.62
CA VAL A 11 -37.77 3.42 -39.35
C VAL A 11 -38.85 4.13 -40.15
N ALA A 12 -39.14 5.38 -39.81
CA ALA A 12 -39.91 6.28 -40.66
C ALA A 12 -38.95 6.91 -41.68
N LEU A 13 -39.21 6.67 -42.96
CA LEU A 13 -38.49 7.26 -44.09
C LEU A 13 -38.90 8.72 -44.29
N VAL A 14 -37.97 9.63 -44.04
CA VAL A 14 -38.03 11.01 -44.56
C VAL A 14 -36.93 11.15 -45.60
N ASN A 15 -37.33 11.41 -46.84
CA ASN A 15 -36.44 11.66 -47.97
C ASN A 15 -35.77 13.03 -47.81
N THR A 16 -34.46 13.04 -47.58
CA THR A 16 -33.60 14.20 -47.80
C THR A 16 -32.61 13.87 -48.92
N HIS A 17 -32.67 14.63 -50.02
CA HIS A 17 -31.69 14.55 -51.11
C HIS A 17 -30.31 14.94 -50.60
N PHE A 18 -29.36 14.00 -50.63
CA PHE A 18 -27.93 14.26 -50.45
C PHE A 18 -27.20 14.07 -51.78
N ALA A 19 -26.32 15.02 -52.11
CA ALA A 19 -25.36 14.86 -53.20
C ALA A 19 -24.37 13.74 -52.83
N ALA A 20 -24.25 12.73 -53.67
CA ALA A 20 -23.30 11.64 -53.47
C ALA A 20 -21.86 12.17 -53.63
N GLN A 21 -21.13 12.27 -52.52
CA GLN A 21 -19.67 12.39 -52.59
C GLN A 21 -19.11 11.07 -53.13
N ALA A 22 -18.29 11.13 -54.18
CA ALA A 22 -17.68 9.96 -54.77
C ALA A 22 -16.75 9.28 -53.75
N GLN A 23 -16.89 7.97 -53.56
CA GLN A 23 -15.97 7.20 -52.72
C GLN A 23 -14.55 7.26 -53.33
N PRO A 24 -13.49 7.39 -52.51
CA PRO A 24 -12.12 7.40 -53.01
C PRO A 24 -11.78 6.05 -53.67
N GLN A 25 -10.95 6.07 -54.71
CA GLN A 25 -10.44 4.85 -55.34
C GLN A 25 -9.21 4.34 -54.57
N VAL A 26 -9.33 3.15 -53.98
CA VAL A 26 -8.25 2.42 -53.33
C VAL A 26 -7.54 1.53 -54.36
N PRO A 27 -6.21 1.66 -54.56
CA PRO A 27 -5.46 0.78 -55.46
C PRO A 27 -5.42 -0.68 -54.99
N GLU A 28 -5.30 -1.63 -55.93
CA GLU A 28 -5.04 -3.03 -55.59
C GLU A 28 -3.68 -3.20 -54.92
N GLY A 29 -3.62 -4.02 -53.87
CA GLY A 29 -2.39 -4.27 -53.11
C GLY A 29 -1.90 -3.10 -52.25
N TRP A 30 -2.75 -2.10 -52.02
CA TRP A 30 -2.40 -0.96 -51.18
C TRP A 30 -2.16 -1.40 -49.72
N GLN A 31 -1.04 -0.98 -49.15
CA GLN A 31 -0.74 -1.19 -47.73
C GLN A 31 -0.85 0.15 -47.01
N LEU A 32 -1.85 0.28 -46.15
CA LEU A 32 -2.15 1.52 -45.46
C LEU A 32 -1.14 1.74 -44.33
N GLN A 33 -0.27 2.74 -44.44
CA GLN A 33 0.79 3.01 -43.46
C GLN A 33 0.40 4.14 -42.49
N ARG A 34 -0.51 5.02 -42.89
CA ARG A 34 -0.92 6.17 -42.08
C ARG A 34 -2.39 6.49 -42.27
N ILE A 35 -3.07 6.81 -41.17
CA ILE A 35 -4.42 7.38 -41.20
C ILE A 35 -4.35 8.74 -40.53
N ASP A 36 -4.73 9.78 -41.28
CA ASP A 36 -4.76 11.16 -40.80
C ASP A 36 -6.21 11.54 -40.51
N ILE A 37 -6.56 11.91 -39.28
CA ILE A 37 -7.93 12.28 -38.89
C ILE A 37 -8.03 13.80 -38.82
N GLU A 38 -9.01 14.38 -39.52
CA GLU A 38 -9.25 15.83 -39.51
C GLU A 38 -10.71 16.16 -39.15
N GLY A 39 -10.91 17.36 -38.57
CA GLY A 39 -12.24 17.90 -38.27
C GLY A 39 -12.81 17.56 -36.89
N VAL A 40 -12.00 16.97 -36.00
CA VAL A 40 -12.37 16.67 -34.61
C VAL A 40 -11.36 17.21 -33.61
N ASN A 41 -11.74 17.27 -32.33
CA ASN A 41 -10.82 17.62 -31.24
C ASN A 41 -9.94 16.43 -30.83
N SER A 42 -8.91 16.70 -30.02
CA SER A 42 -7.93 15.68 -29.59
C SER A 42 -8.56 14.48 -28.90
N ASN A 43 -9.61 14.67 -28.09
CA ASN A 43 -10.25 13.57 -27.36
C ASN A 43 -10.99 12.61 -28.30
N LEU A 44 -11.65 13.14 -29.33
CA LEU A 44 -12.30 12.34 -30.37
C LEU A 44 -11.25 11.66 -31.26
N GLU A 45 -10.20 12.39 -31.64
CA GLU A 45 -9.10 11.88 -32.45
C GLU A 45 -8.42 10.68 -31.79
N ASP A 46 -8.07 10.79 -30.50
CA ASP A 46 -7.46 9.72 -29.73
C ASP A 46 -8.37 8.48 -29.66
N ASN A 47 -9.67 8.69 -29.39
CA ASN A 47 -10.63 7.60 -29.31
C ASN A 47 -10.84 6.91 -30.66
N ILE A 48 -10.99 7.68 -31.75
CA ILE A 48 -11.13 7.13 -33.11
C ILE A 48 -9.88 6.36 -33.51
N SER A 49 -8.69 6.92 -33.25
CA SER A 49 -7.40 6.28 -33.54
C SER A 49 -7.28 4.91 -32.89
N GLY A 50 -7.73 4.77 -31.63
CA GLY A 50 -7.79 3.48 -30.93
C GLY A 50 -8.60 2.43 -31.68
N TYR A 51 -9.78 2.80 -32.20
CA TYR A 51 -10.69 1.89 -32.92
C TYR A 51 -10.19 1.49 -34.31
N ILE A 52 -9.46 2.36 -35.00
CA ILE A 52 -9.05 2.13 -36.40
C ILE A 52 -7.58 1.73 -36.56
N SER A 53 -6.82 1.69 -35.47
CA SER A 53 -5.41 1.27 -35.46
C SER A 53 -5.15 -0.10 -36.11
N TYR A 54 -6.10 -1.02 -36.05
CA TYR A 54 -6.01 -2.35 -36.68
C TYR A 54 -5.85 -2.30 -38.21
N TYR A 55 -6.29 -1.22 -38.86
CA TYR A 55 -6.16 -1.06 -40.32
C TYR A 55 -4.76 -0.60 -40.76
N LEU A 56 -3.91 -0.15 -39.84
CA LEU A 56 -2.54 0.24 -40.13
C LEU A 56 -1.66 -0.98 -40.38
N GLU A 57 -0.69 -0.85 -41.28
CA GLU A 57 0.30 -1.87 -41.64
C GLU A 57 -0.30 -3.17 -42.22
N GLN A 58 -1.58 -3.14 -42.60
CA GLN A 58 -2.29 -4.25 -43.24
C GLN A 58 -2.60 -3.92 -44.72
N PRO A 59 -2.80 -4.93 -45.58
CA PRO A 59 -3.43 -4.73 -46.87
C PRO A 59 -4.80 -4.07 -46.70
N PHE A 60 -5.04 -2.97 -47.41
CA PHE A 60 -6.28 -2.20 -47.38
C PHE A 60 -6.98 -2.23 -48.74
N GLU A 61 -8.21 -2.75 -48.77
CA GLU A 61 -9.03 -2.92 -49.98
C GLU A 61 -10.25 -1.99 -49.97
N GLN A 62 -10.79 -1.69 -51.17
CA GLN A 62 -11.97 -0.83 -51.33
C GLN A 62 -13.16 -1.26 -50.43
N GLN A 63 -13.35 -2.56 -50.25
CA GLN A 63 -14.45 -3.12 -49.44
C GLN A 63 -14.34 -2.81 -47.94
N GLN A 64 -13.15 -2.44 -47.46
CA GLN A 64 -12.90 -2.13 -46.06
C GLN A 64 -13.26 -0.69 -45.68
N LEU A 65 -13.58 0.18 -46.65
CA LEU A 65 -14.01 1.56 -46.38
C LEU A 65 -15.31 1.63 -45.55
N GLU A 66 -16.26 0.73 -45.78
CA GLU A 66 -17.51 0.70 -45.01
C GLU A 66 -17.32 0.15 -43.59
N PRO A 67 -16.62 -0.99 -43.36
CA PRO A 67 -16.20 -1.40 -42.02
C PRO A 67 -15.41 -0.33 -41.26
N LEU A 68 -14.49 0.38 -41.93
CA LEU A 68 -13.73 1.48 -41.34
C LEU A 68 -14.67 2.63 -40.94
N ARG A 69 -15.60 3.04 -41.81
CA ARG A 69 -16.64 4.03 -41.50
C ARG A 69 -17.42 3.63 -40.25
N GLN A 70 -17.88 2.39 -40.18
CA GLN A 70 -18.61 1.88 -39.00
C GLN A 70 -17.75 1.92 -37.74
N ALA A 71 -16.46 1.61 -37.82
CA ALA A 71 -15.55 1.70 -36.68
C ALA A 71 -15.37 3.15 -36.19
N VAL A 72 -15.21 4.11 -37.12
CA VAL A 72 -15.16 5.55 -36.80
C VAL A 72 -16.48 6.00 -36.17
N GLU A 73 -17.62 5.63 -36.74
CA GLU A 73 -18.95 5.94 -36.19
C GLU A 73 -19.14 5.37 -34.78
N GLN A 74 -18.71 4.13 -34.53
CA GLN A 74 -18.78 3.51 -33.21
C GLN A 74 -17.92 4.25 -32.18
N ALA A 75 -16.70 4.65 -32.57
CA ALA A 75 -15.84 5.45 -31.71
C ALA A 75 -16.49 6.81 -31.38
N MET A 76 -17.05 7.49 -32.38
CA MET A 76 -17.77 8.75 -32.20
C MET A 76 -18.99 8.59 -31.30
N GLN A 77 -19.80 7.56 -31.51
CA GLN A 77 -21.00 7.26 -30.71
C GLN A 77 -20.67 6.99 -29.24
N ALA A 78 -19.52 6.37 -28.95
CA ALA A 78 -19.08 6.15 -27.57
C ALA A 78 -18.92 7.46 -26.76
N LEU A 79 -18.63 8.58 -27.46
CA LEU A 79 -18.51 9.93 -26.92
C LEU A 79 -19.75 10.80 -27.16
N GLY A 80 -20.86 10.20 -27.60
CA GLY A 80 -22.14 10.87 -27.77
C GLY A 80 -22.36 11.49 -29.14
N TYR A 81 -21.49 11.29 -30.12
CA TYR A 81 -21.64 11.86 -31.47
C TYR A 81 -22.40 10.87 -32.37
N TYR A 82 -23.66 11.19 -32.67
CA TYR A 82 -24.57 10.34 -33.45
C TYR A 82 -24.93 10.88 -34.84
N HIS A 83 -24.57 12.13 -35.10
CA HIS A 83 -24.72 12.78 -36.40
C HIS A 83 -23.34 13.28 -36.81
N SER A 84 -22.68 12.50 -37.65
CA SER A 84 -21.36 12.84 -38.16
C SER A 84 -21.32 12.49 -39.63
N GLN A 85 -20.78 13.39 -40.44
CA GLN A 85 -20.48 13.06 -41.83
C GLN A 85 -19.01 12.67 -41.92
N ILE A 86 -18.76 11.49 -42.45
CA ILE A 86 -17.41 10.96 -42.60
C ILE A 86 -17.10 10.86 -44.10
N SER A 87 -15.97 11.39 -44.52
CA SER A 87 -15.47 11.23 -45.89
C SER A 87 -14.02 10.79 -45.86
N PHE A 88 -13.62 10.10 -46.92
CA PHE A 88 -12.30 9.50 -47.00
C PHE A 88 -11.57 10.06 -48.22
N ILE A 89 -10.29 10.41 -48.05
CA ILE A 89 -9.40 10.78 -49.15
C ILE A 89 -8.21 9.83 -49.11
N ALA A 90 -8.11 8.95 -50.11
CA ALA A 90 -6.97 8.05 -50.26
C ALA A 90 -5.85 8.75 -51.02
N THR A 91 -4.62 8.71 -50.48
CA THR A 91 -3.41 9.22 -51.14
C THR A 91 -2.43 8.06 -51.37
N PRO A 92 -2.54 7.34 -52.50
CA PRO A 92 -1.71 6.18 -52.80
C PRO A 92 -0.20 6.44 -52.77
N SER A 93 0.25 7.63 -53.20
CA SER A 93 1.68 7.98 -53.29
C SER A 93 2.39 8.02 -51.94
N SER A 94 1.66 8.26 -50.85
CA SER A 94 2.18 8.32 -49.48
C SER A 94 1.64 7.21 -48.59
N ASN A 95 0.93 6.22 -49.15
CA ASN A 95 0.28 5.14 -48.40
C ASN A 95 -0.58 5.65 -47.23
N SER A 96 -1.28 6.78 -47.43
CA SER A 96 -2.09 7.42 -46.39
C SER A 96 -3.56 7.54 -46.76
N LEU A 97 -4.42 7.42 -45.74
CA LEU A 97 -5.86 7.64 -45.84
C LEU A 97 -6.24 8.77 -44.90
N GLN A 98 -6.80 9.85 -45.43
CA GLN A 98 -7.33 10.93 -44.62
C GLN A 98 -8.81 10.68 -44.33
N VAL A 99 -9.19 10.72 -43.06
CA VAL A 99 -10.56 10.59 -42.56
C VAL A 99 -11.04 11.98 -42.15
N ASN A 100 -11.83 12.60 -43.01
CA ASN A 100 -12.43 13.90 -42.76
C ASN A 100 -13.77 13.73 -42.08
N ILE A 101 -13.89 14.29 -40.89
CA ILE A 101 -15.06 14.14 -40.05
C ILE A 101 -15.66 15.52 -39.80
N ASP A 102 -16.89 15.72 -40.25
CA ASP A 102 -17.72 16.83 -39.81
C ASP A 102 -18.59 16.33 -38.66
N ALA A 103 -18.10 16.54 -37.44
CA ALA A 103 -18.76 16.14 -36.22
C ALA A 103 -19.75 17.21 -35.77
N ASP A 104 -21.03 16.86 -35.70
CA ASP A 104 -22.05 17.73 -35.14
C ASP A 104 -21.95 17.78 -33.60
N GLU A 105 -22.87 18.49 -32.95
CA GLU A 105 -22.94 18.51 -31.49
C GLU A 105 -23.28 17.13 -30.90
N PRO A 106 -22.63 16.73 -29.79
CA PRO A 106 -22.90 15.45 -29.18
C PRO A 106 -24.24 15.47 -28.43
N LEU A 107 -24.78 14.28 -28.19
CA LEU A 107 -25.98 14.12 -27.38
C LEU A 107 -25.76 14.64 -25.95
N SER A 108 -26.80 15.23 -25.36
CA SER A 108 -26.83 15.58 -23.94
C SER A 108 -27.83 14.72 -23.15
N TRP A 109 -27.55 14.50 -21.86
CA TRP A 109 -28.49 13.82 -20.97
C TRP A 109 -29.69 14.71 -20.68
N ASN A 110 -30.89 14.30 -21.08
CA ASN A 110 -32.13 15.02 -20.80
C ASN A 110 -32.84 14.51 -19.53
N GLU A 111 -32.80 13.21 -19.29
CA GLU A 111 -33.45 12.58 -18.13
C GLU A 111 -32.59 11.44 -17.60
N ILE A 112 -32.36 11.42 -16.28
CA ILE A 112 -31.72 10.29 -15.60
C ILE A 112 -32.65 9.86 -14.46
N SER A 113 -33.35 8.76 -14.69
CA SER A 113 -34.38 8.24 -13.81
C SER A 113 -33.95 6.88 -13.26
N VAL A 114 -33.56 6.85 -11.98
CA VAL A 114 -33.10 5.63 -11.30
C VAL A 114 -33.99 5.38 -10.09
N HIS A 115 -34.74 4.28 -10.14
CA HIS A 115 -35.66 3.87 -9.08
C HIS A 115 -35.19 2.56 -8.46
N LEU A 116 -34.93 2.59 -7.15
CA LEU A 116 -34.65 1.40 -6.36
C LEU A 116 -35.95 0.90 -5.72
N ILE A 117 -36.17 -0.41 -5.78
CA ILE A 117 -37.35 -1.10 -5.22
C ILE A 117 -36.88 -2.04 -4.10
N GLY A 118 -37.79 -2.38 -3.19
CA GLY A 118 -37.55 -3.30 -2.10
C GLY A 118 -36.78 -2.66 -0.94
N SER A 119 -35.96 -3.44 -0.25
CA SER A 119 -35.21 -2.94 0.91
C SER A 119 -34.04 -2.02 0.51
N ALA A 120 -33.51 -2.17 -0.71
CA ALA A 120 -32.43 -1.35 -1.26
C ALA A 120 -32.75 0.14 -1.34
N GLN A 121 -34.03 0.52 -1.49
CA GLN A 121 -34.45 1.93 -1.53
C GLN A 121 -34.15 2.68 -0.22
N HIS A 122 -33.95 1.96 0.90
CA HIS A 122 -33.67 2.53 2.22
C HIS A 122 -32.18 2.52 2.56
N ASP A 123 -31.32 1.91 1.74
CA ASP A 123 -29.89 1.82 2.00
C ASP A 123 -29.19 3.17 1.78
N LYS A 124 -28.60 3.70 2.85
CA LYS A 124 -27.90 4.99 2.83
C LYS A 124 -26.71 5.01 1.86
N ALA A 125 -25.99 3.88 1.71
CA ALA A 125 -24.86 3.80 0.80
C ALA A 125 -25.30 3.87 -0.66
N LEU A 126 -26.37 3.13 -1.02
CA LEU A 126 -26.95 3.19 -2.37
C LEU A 126 -27.48 4.59 -2.68
N LYS A 127 -28.18 5.24 -1.74
CA LYS A 127 -28.62 6.64 -1.90
C LYS A 127 -27.44 7.60 -2.14
N SER A 128 -26.36 7.44 -1.38
CA SER A 128 -25.15 8.26 -1.57
C SER A 128 -24.47 8.01 -2.91
N LEU A 129 -24.52 6.78 -3.45
CA LEU A 129 -23.98 6.46 -4.77
C LEU A 129 -24.82 7.11 -5.88
N LEU A 130 -26.15 7.03 -5.78
CA LEU A 130 -27.07 7.63 -6.76
C LEU A 130 -26.84 9.15 -6.92
N ALA A 131 -26.54 9.86 -5.82
CA ALA A 131 -26.24 11.29 -5.85
C ALA A 131 -24.88 11.63 -6.48
N LYS A 132 -24.02 10.63 -6.73
CA LYS A 132 -22.64 10.79 -7.23
C LYS A 132 -22.37 9.98 -8.50
N LEU A 133 -23.42 9.59 -9.23
CA LEU A 133 -23.24 8.87 -10.48
C LEU A 133 -22.44 9.72 -11.48
N PRO A 134 -21.60 9.10 -12.34
CA PRO A 134 -20.80 9.80 -13.35
C PRO A 134 -21.64 10.35 -14.53
N ILE A 135 -22.97 10.28 -14.44
CA ILE A 135 -23.92 10.79 -15.42
C ILE A 135 -24.81 11.85 -14.76
N MET A 136 -25.00 12.99 -15.44
CA MET A 136 -25.79 14.11 -14.94
C MET A 136 -26.55 14.78 -16.08
N VAL A 137 -27.79 15.19 -15.81
CA VAL A 137 -28.63 15.94 -16.76
C VAL A 137 -27.89 17.20 -17.23
N GLY A 138 -27.94 17.48 -18.53
CA GLY A 138 -27.26 18.58 -19.19
C GLY A 138 -25.82 18.30 -19.62
N GLN A 139 -25.20 17.22 -19.14
CA GLN A 139 -23.85 16.83 -19.59
C GLN A 139 -23.88 16.02 -20.89
N THR A 140 -22.76 16.05 -21.61
CA THR A 140 -22.54 15.21 -22.80
C THR A 140 -22.66 13.72 -22.46
N VAL A 141 -23.33 12.98 -23.34
CA VAL A 141 -23.49 11.54 -23.22
C VAL A 141 -22.15 10.85 -23.43
N ARG A 142 -21.78 10.00 -22.48
CA ARG A 142 -20.58 9.17 -22.53
C ARG A 142 -20.92 7.74 -22.17
N HIS A 143 -20.65 6.80 -23.08
CA HIS A 143 -21.01 5.40 -22.89
C HIS A 143 -20.20 4.74 -21.77
N ASP A 144 -18.94 5.11 -21.62
CA ASP A 144 -18.08 4.63 -20.53
C ASP A 144 -18.63 5.08 -19.16
N HIS A 145 -19.08 6.32 -19.03
CA HIS A 145 -19.73 6.81 -17.81
C HIS A 145 -21.06 6.10 -17.54
N TYR A 146 -21.88 5.84 -18.55
CA TYR A 146 -23.13 5.07 -18.40
C TYR A 146 -22.85 3.65 -17.88
N GLN A 147 -21.89 2.96 -18.47
CA GLN A 147 -21.51 1.61 -18.02
C GLN A 147 -20.91 1.63 -16.61
N GLN A 148 -20.08 2.63 -16.28
CA GLN A 148 -19.52 2.82 -14.95
C GLN A 148 -20.60 3.09 -13.89
N ALA A 149 -21.60 3.93 -14.22
CA ALA A 149 -22.73 4.20 -13.34
C ALA A 149 -23.49 2.90 -13.02
N LYS A 150 -23.77 2.10 -14.06
CA LYS A 150 -24.48 0.83 -13.91
C LYS A 150 -23.69 -0.20 -13.11
N SER A 151 -22.41 -0.41 -13.43
CA SER A 151 -21.56 -1.39 -12.75
C SER A 151 -21.26 -1.01 -11.30
N SER A 152 -21.14 0.28 -10.98
CA SER A 152 -20.97 0.77 -9.61
C SER A 152 -22.20 0.45 -8.75
N LEU A 153 -23.40 0.55 -9.32
CA LEU A 153 -24.64 0.23 -8.63
C LEU A 153 -24.74 -1.28 -8.34
N GLU A 154 -24.48 -2.12 -9.35
CA GLU A 154 -24.48 -3.59 -9.21
C GLU A 154 -23.41 -4.06 -8.21
N SER A 155 -22.22 -3.46 -8.26
CA SER A 155 -21.12 -3.79 -7.36
C SER A 155 -21.45 -3.43 -5.91
N LEU A 156 -22.05 -2.25 -5.67
CA LEU A 156 -22.47 -1.85 -4.33
C LEU A 156 -23.63 -2.71 -3.81
N LEU A 157 -24.57 -3.13 -4.66
CA LEU A 157 -25.60 -4.09 -4.26
C LEU A 157 -25.00 -5.40 -3.75
N LEU A 158 -24.06 -5.98 -4.51
CA LEU A 158 -23.37 -7.21 -4.13
C LEU A 158 -22.54 -7.02 -2.86
N GLU A 159 -21.82 -5.90 -2.72
CA GLU A 159 -21.04 -5.55 -1.53
C GLU A 159 -21.93 -5.46 -0.29
N ARG A 160 -23.16 -4.95 -0.46
CA ARG A 160 -24.14 -4.77 0.62
C ARG A 160 -25.03 -6.00 0.85
N GLY A 161 -24.87 -7.06 0.05
CA GLY A 161 -25.57 -8.34 0.25
C GLY A 161 -26.94 -8.43 -0.40
N TYR A 162 -27.24 -7.63 -1.41
CA TYR A 162 -28.45 -7.75 -2.23
C TYR A 162 -28.22 -8.76 -3.37
N PHE A 163 -28.03 -10.04 -3.06
CA PHE A 163 -27.61 -11.05 -4.05
C PHE A 163 -28.68 -11.43 -5.07
N ASP A 164 -29.94 -11.16 -4.77
CA ASP A 164 -31.09 -11.51 -5.62
C ASP A 164 -31.63 -10.31 -6.41
N PHE A 165 -30.84 -9.25 -6.58
CA PHE A 165 -31.26 -8.05 -7.29
C PHE A 165 -31.66 -8.38 -8.75
N LYS A 166 -32.66 -7.65 -9.26
CA LYS A 166 -33.18 -7.81 -10.63
C LYS A 166 -33.42 -6.46 -11.28
N TRP A 167 -32.92 -6.31 -12.50
CA TRP A 167 -33.30 -5.22 -13.37
C TRP A 167 -34.72 -5.45 -13.89
N GLN A 168 -35.69 -4.69 -13.38
CA GLN A 168 -37.04 -4.65 -13.94
C GLN A 168 -37.07 -3.79 -15.22
N ARG A 169 -36.24 -2.74 -15.26
CA ARG A 169 -36.03 -1.89 -16.42
C ARG A 169 -34.59 -1.42 -16.48
N SER A 170 -33.94 -1.53 -17.63
CA SER A 170 -32.57 -1.06 -17.87
C SER A 170 -32.47 -0.51 -19.29
N GLU A 171 -33.03 0.67 -19.52
CA GLU A 171 -33.11 1.27 -20.86
C GLU A 171 -32.25 2.53 -20.99
N LEU A 172 -31.56 2.63 -22.13
CA LEU A 172 -30.94 3.85 -22.65
C LEU A 172 -31.70 4.24 -23.93
N LEU A 173 -32.44 5.34 -23.87
CA LEU A 173 -33.25 5.83 -24.97
C LEU A 173 -32.53 7.02 -25.62
N ILE A 174 -32.25 6.90 -26.92
CA ILE A 174 -31.55 7.93 -27.69
C ILE A 174 -32.54 8.59 -28.63
N ASP A 175 -32.69 9.91 -28.52
CA ASP A 175 -33.44 10.74 -29.44
C ASP A 175 -32.46 11.47 -30.36
N LYS A 176 -32.39 11.00 -31.61
CA LYS A 176 -31.48 11.55 -32.60
C LYS A 176 -31.91 12.94 -33.06
N SER A 177 -33.21 13.16 -33.25
CA SER A 177 -33.77 14.44 -33.68
C SER A 177 -33.51 15.55 -32.66
N GLU A 178 -33.78 15.28 -31.38
CA GLU A 178 -33.61 16.25 -30.30
C GLU A 178 -32.17 16.30 -29.77
N ARG A 179 -31.29 15.41 -30.27
CA ARG A 179 -29.91 15.21 -29.78
C ARG A 179 -29.84 15.01 -28.26
N THR A 180 -30.75 14.20 -27.73
CA THR A 180 -30.79 13.90 -26.30
C THR A 180 -30.78 12.40 -26.01
N ALA A 181 -30.33 12.04 -24.81
CA ALA A 181 -30.47 10.69 -24.28
C ALA A 181 -31.17 10.68 -22.93
N ARG A 182 -31.87 9.57 -22.65
CA ARG A 182 -32.61 9.35 -21.40
C ARG A 182 -32.26 7.99 -20.81
N VAL A 183 -32.04 7.95 -19.51
CA VAL A 183 -31.83 6.72 -18.73
C VAL A 183 -33.09 6.40 -17.94
N LYS A 184 -33.61 5.18 -18.11
CA LYS A 184 -34.74 4.66 -17.31
C LYS A 184 -34.37 3.35 -16.67
N TRP A 185 -34.01 3.43 -15.40
CA TRP A 185 -33.55 2.33 -14.57
C TRP A 185 -34.55 2.05 -13.45
N GLN A 186 -35.04 0.81 -13.40
CA GLN A 186 -35.83 0.28 -12.29
C GLN A 186 -35.17 -1.02 -11.84
N LEU A 187 -34.70 -0.99 -10.60
CA LEU A 187 -33.89 -2.04 -10.02
C LEU A 187 -34.53 -2.50 -8.72
N ASP A 188 -34.96 -3.75 -8.70
CA ASP A 188 -35.43 -4.39 -7.48
C ASP A 188 -34.23 -5.01 -6.76
N GLY A 189 -33.87 -4.44 -5.61
CA GLY A 189 -32.76 -4.96 -4.82
C GLY A 189 -33.12 -6.24 -4.06
N GLY A 190 -34.41 -6.57 -3.94
CA GLY A 190 -34.87 -7.66 -3.09
C GLY A 190 -34.61 -7.38 -1.60
N GLU A 191 -34.36 -8.45 -0.85
CA GLU A 191 -33.97 -8.40 0.56
C GLU A 191 -32.46 -8.37 0.73
N ARG A 192 -32.01 -7.63 1.75
CA ARG A 192 -30.61 -7.62 2.14
C ARG A 192 -30.31 -8.86 2.98
N TYR A 193 -29.33 -9.65 2.54
CA TYR A 193 -28.90 -10.82 3.29
C TYR A 193 -28.15 -10.43 4.56
N HIS A 194 -28.22 -11.29 5.56
CA HIS A 194 -27.49 -11.22 6.82
C HIS A 194 -26.50 -12.39 6.91
N PHE A 195 -25.41 -12.20 7.64
CA PHE A 195 -24.46 -13.26 7.91
C PHE A 195 -25.14 -14.42 8.66
N GLY A 196 -24.95 -15.62 8.16
CA GLY A 196 -25.42 -16.87 8.75
C GLY A 196 -24.36 -17.53 9.63
N GLU A 197 -24.48 -18.85 9.76
CA GLU A 197 -23.53 -19.66 10.49
C GLU A 197 -22.13 -19.61 9.84
N LEU A 198 -21.11 -19.55 10.68
CA LEU A 198 -19.70 -19.67 10.29
C LEU A 198 -19.27 -21.14 10.30
N GLN A 199 -19.02 -21.68 9.11
CA GLN A 199 -18.63 -23.07 8.88
C GLN A 199 -17.12 -23.16 8.70
N VAL A 200 -16.45 -23.94 9.55
CA VAL A 200 -15.00 -24.18 9.46
C VAL A 200 -14.78 -25.48 8.71
N GLY A 201 -14.11 -25.41 7.55
CA GLY A 201 -14.06 -26.55 6.61
C GLY A 201 -13.16 -27.72 7.03
N LYS A 202 -12.17 -27.47 7.89
CA LYS A 202 -11.25 -28.48 8.40
C LYS A 202 -10.97 -28.21 9.87
N ASP A 203 -10.91 -29.26 10.67
CA ASP A 203 -10.44 -29.18 12.05
C ASP A 203 -9.00 -28.65 12.12
N THR A 204 -8.81 -27.65 12.95
CA THR A 204 -7.51 -27.02 13.24
C THR A 204 -7.44 -26.67 14.73
N GLN A 205 -6.23 -26.67 15.29
CA GLN A 205 -5.99 -26.26 16.67
C GLN A 205 -6.39 -24.78 16.92
N ALA A 206 -6.45 -23.93 15.89
CA ALA A 206 -6.88 -22.51 16.00
C ALA A 206 -8.39 -22.31 15.84
N THR A 207 -9.23 -23.35 15.95
CA THR A 207 -10.67 -23.19 15.73
C THR A 207 -11.28 -22.11 16.64
N GLN A 208 -10.79 -21.99 17.88
CA GLN A 208 -11.20 -20.90 18.78
C GLN A 208 -10.89 -19.51 18.22
N TYR A 209 -9.70 -19.31 17.63
CA TYR A 209 -9.28 -18.04 17.05
C TYR A 209 -9.97 -17.73 15.72
N ILE A 210 -10.33 -18.76 14.95
CA ILE A 210 -11.18 -18.58 13.77
C ILE A 210 -12.49 -17.90 14.19
N ARG A 211 -13.11 -18.37 15.27
CA ARG A 211 -14.38 -17.80 15.76
C ARG A 211 -14.18 -16.45 16.45
N SER A 212 -13.15 -16.27 17.27
CA SER A 212 -12.93 -15.02 18.00
C SER A 212 -12.56 -13.84 17.09
N LEU A 213 -11.90 -14.10 15.97
CA LEU A 213 -11.49 -13.06 15.00
C LEU A 213 -12.61 -12.64 14.04
N ALA A 214 -13.78 -13.27 14.07
CA ALA A 214 -14.88 -12.92 13.19
C ALA A 214 -15.31 -11.46 13.40
N THR A 215 -15.26 -10.66 12.35
CA THR A 215 -15.62 -9.23 12.35
C THR A 215 -17.14 -9.00 12.28
N PHE A 216 -17.91 -10.09 12.30
CA PHE A 216 -19.36 -10.10 12.20
C PHE A 216 -19.95 -11.19 13.09
N GLN A 217 -21.21 -11.01 13.47
CA GLN A 217 -22.01 -12.00 14.19
C GLN A 217 -23.16 -12.49 13.30
N GLN A 218 -23.71 -13.66 13.60
CA GLN A 218 -24.91 -14.14 12.92
C GLN A 218 -26.05 -13.11 13.04
N GLY A 219 -26.76 -12.87 11.95
CA GLY A 219 -27.81 -11.84 11.86
C GLY A 219 -27.30 -10.43 11.60
N THR A 220 -25.98 -10.20 11.52
CA THR A 220 -25.42 -8.91 11.08
C THR A 220 -25.71 -8.71 9.59
N PRO A 221 -26.20 -7.54 9.13
CA PRO A 221 -26.41 -7.29 7.69
C PRO A 221 -25.12 -7.50 6.91
N PHE A 222 -25.20 -8.24 5.80
CA PHE A 222 -24.02 -8.62 5.03
C PHE A 222 -23.27 -7.38 4.52
N GLN A 223 -21.95 -7.41 4.64
CA GLN A 223 -21.07 -6.42 4.05
C GLN A 223 -19.77 -7.10 3.62
N GLY A 224 -19.44 -7.00 2.34
CA GLY A 224 -18.23 -7.63 1.77
C GLY A 224 -16.94 -7.17 2.45
N ALA A 225 -16.87 -5.91 2.89
CA ALA A 225 -15.73 -5.40 3.64
C ALA A 225 -15.44 -6.21 4.92
N LEU A 226 -16.47 -6.64 5.66
CA LEU A 226 -16.28 -7.42 6.89
C LEU A 226 -15.63 -8.78 6.60
N LEU A 227 -16.00 -9.43 5.49
CA LEU A 227 -15.35 -10.68 5.06
C LEU A 227 -13.88 -10.48 4.67
N SER A 228 -13.57 -9.38 3.98
CA SER A 228 -12.20 -9.03 3.61
C SER A 228 -11.35 -8.76 4.85
N ASP A 229 -11.85 -7.96 5.79
CA ASP A 229 -11.16 -7.65 7.05
C ASP A 229 -10.93 -8.92 7.87
N TYR A 230 -11.93 -9.79 7.95
CA TYR A 230 -11.80 -11.09 8.62
C TYR A 230 -10.79 -12.01 7.94
N THR A 231 -10.78 -12.07 6.61
CA THR A 231 -9.78 -12.83 5.85
C THR A 231 -8.37 -12.31 6.12
N LEU A 232 -8.19 -10.98 6.17
CA LEU A 232 -6.91 -10.36 6.50
C LEU A 232 -6.48 -10.68 7.94
N ALA A 233 -7.40 -10.60 8.91
CA ALA A 233 -7.13 -10.93 10.31
C ALA A 233 -6.70 -12.38 10.49
N LEU A 234 -7.32 -13.33 9.79
CA LEU A 234 -6.92 -14.75 9.81
C LEU A 234 -5.54 -14.97 9.17
N ASN A 235 -5.27 -14.34 8.02
CA ASN A 235 -3.97 -14.46 7.35
C ASN A 235 -2.83 -13.78 8.11
N ALA A 236 -3.13 -12.79 8.96
CA ALA A 236 -2.15 -12.15 9.84
C ALA A 236 -1.71 -13.05 11.00
N THR A 237 -2.48 -14.08 11.34
CA THR A 237 -2.19 -14.94 12.48
C THR A 237 -0.87 -15.70 12.30
N PRO A 238 -0.21 -16.07 13.42
CA PRO A 238 0.95 -16.95 13.35
C PRO A 238 0.58 -18.36 12.86
N TYR A 239 -0.69 -18.76 12.91
CA TYR A 239 -1.16 -20.14 12.76
C TYR A 239 -1.37 -20.60 11.31
N PHE A 240 -1.81 -19.72 10.43
CA PHE A 240 -2.25 -20.10 9.08
C PHE A 240 -1.27 -19.64 8.01
N ARG A 241 -0.91 -20.54 7.09
CA ARG A 241 -0.19 -20.21 5.85
C ARG A 241 -1.11 -19.48 4.88
N SER A 242 -2.39 -19.86 4.85
CA SER A 242 -3.41 -19.20 4.05
C SER A 242 -4.77 -19.44 4.68
N ALA A 243 -5.59 -18.40 4.74
CA ALA A 243 -7.00 -18.45 5.08
C ALA A 243 -7.83 -17.87 3.94
N LYS A 244 -8.93 -18.54 3.60
CA LYS A 244 -9.91 -18.09 2.62
C LYS A 244 -11.27 -18.09 3.27
N VAL A 245 -11.94 -16.95 3.22
CA VAL A 245 -13.32 -16.80 3.69
C VAL A 245 -14.19 -16.40 2.52
N TYR A 246 -15.31 -17.09 2.33
CA TYR A 246 -16.25 -16.78 1.25
C TYR A 246 -17.68 -17.15 1.64
N PRO A 247 -18.68 -16.39 1.15
CA PRO A 247 -20.08 -16.72 1.38
C PRO A 247 -20.53 -17.92 0.53
N LEU A 248 -21.42 -18.73 1.07
CA LEU A 248 -22.02 -19.87 0.37
C LEU A 248 -23.33 -19.45 -0.32
N LEU A 249 -23.21 -18.77 -1.46
CA LEU A 249 -24.37 -18.23 -2.18
C LEU A 249 -25.42 -19.29 -2.56
N LYS A 250 -25.02 -20.55 -2.77
CA LYS A 250 -25.95 -21.64 -3.11
C LYS A 250 -26.81 -22.09 -1.91
N ASP A 251 -26.32 -21.87 -0.69
CA ASP A 251 -26.97 -22.31 0.55
C ASP A 251 -27.72 -21.16 1.23
N ARG A 252 -27.86 -20.04 0.52
CA ARG A 252 -28.62 -18.87 0.97
C ARG A 252 -30.10 -19.22 1.06
N HIS A 253 -30.72 -18.90 2.20
CA HIS A 253 -32.14 -19.12 2.44
C HIS A 253 -32.65 -18.11 3.46
N ASP A 254 -33.91 -17.70 3.32
CA ASP A 254 -34.61 -16.82 4.28
C ASP A 254 -33.83 -15.55 4.68
N GLY A 255 -33.15 -14.92 3.70
CA GLY A 255 -32.35 -13.71 3.94
C GLY A 255 -31.07 -13.94 4.76
N VAL A 256 -30.63 -15.18 4.93
CA VAL A 256 -29.42 -15.57 5.67
C VAL A 256 -28.41 -16.23 4.73
N LEU A 257 -27.13 -15.91 4.93
CA LEU A 257 -26.03 -16.37 4.08
C LEU A 257 -24.92 -17.03 4.92
N PRO A 258 -24.79 -18.36 4.91
CA PRO A 258 -23.69 -19.06 5.57
C PRO A 258 -22.33 -18.64 5.00
N VAL A 259 -21.31 -18.67 5.86
CA VAL A 259 -19.94 -18.31 5.51
C VAL A 259 -19.00 -19.48 5.74
N GLN A 260 -18.22 -19.82 4.71
CA GLN A 260 -17.23 -20.87 4.76
C GLN A 260 -15.84 -20.29 5.05
N VAL A 261 -15.13 -20.90 6.00
CA VAL A 261 -13.74 -20.61 6.32
C VAL A 261 -12.89 -21.84 6.01
N ASN A 262 -11.96 -21.69 5.07
CA ASN A 262 -10.97 -22.70 4.75
C ASN A 262 -9.58 -22.18 5.11
N VAL A 263 -8.90 -22.92 5.98
CA VAL A 263 -7.54 -22.59 6.42
C VAL A 263 -6.55 -23.68 6.02
N ILE A 264 -5.31 -23.27 5.85
CA ILE A 264 -4.16 -24.14 5.72
C ILE A 264 -3.20 -23.77 6.85
N ASP A 265 -2.98 -24.68 7.78
CA ASP A 265 -2.08 -24.48 8.90
C ASP A 265 -0.63 -24.26 8.42
N LYS A 266 0.13 -23.46 9.17
CA LYS A 266 1.58 -23.41 9.02
C LYS A 266 2.20 -24.71 9.54
N PRO A 267 3.36 -25.12 9.00
CA PRO A 267 4.09 -26.25 9.54
C PRO A 267 4.49 -25.99 11.00
N ASP A 268 4.62 -27.07 11.79
CA ASP A 268 4.99 -27.01 13.21
C ASP A 268 6.29 -26.25 13.47
N ASN A 269 7.20 -26.24 12.49
CA ASN A 269 8.42 -25.48 12.50
C ASN A 269 8.59 -24.80 11.15
N SER A 270 8.87 -23.50 11.18
CA SER A 270 9.18 -22.69 10.02
C SER A 270 10.54 -22.03 10.22
N PHE A 271 11.38 -22.07 9.19
CA PHE A 271 12.70 -21.47 9.20
C PHE A 271 12.78 -20.45 8.06
N GLU A 272 13.17 -19.21 8.37
CA GLU A 272 13.40 -18.15 7.40
C GLU A 272 14.87 -17.73 7.46
N VAL A 273 15.52 -17.68 6.30
CA VAL A 273 16.89 -17.21 6.16
C VAL A 273 16.88 -15.90 5.38
N GLY A 274 17.53 -14.88 5.92
CA GLY A 274 17.69 -13.57 5.29
C GLY A 274 19.14 -13.16 5.21
N GLY A 275 19.51 -12.47 4.14
CA GLY A 275 20.82 -11.86 3.96
C GLY A 275 20.70 -10.36 3.72
N GLY A 276 21.71 -9.60 4.13
CA GLY A 276 21.79 -8.17 3.89
C GLY A 276 23.22 -7.66 3.99
N TYR A 277 23.42 -6.41 3.60
CA TYR A 277 24.68 -5.71 3.74
C TYR A 277 24.40 -4.26 4.10
N SER A 278 25.23 -3.70 4.98
CA SER A 278 25.28 -2.27 5.22
C SER A 278 26.72 -1.81 5.39
N THR A 279 27.04 -0.61 4.96
CA THR A 279 28.36 0.00 5.21
C THR A 279 28.63 0.28 6.69
N ASP A 280 27.59 0.32 7.52
CA ASP A 280 27.71 0.54 8.95
C ASP A 280 27.94 -0.74 9.76
N LEU A 281 27.29 -1.86 9.41
CA LEU A 281 27.35 -3.12 10.16
C LEU A 281 28.04 -4.27 9.41
N GLY A 282 28.37 -4.08 8.13
CA GLY A 282 28.94 -5.11 7.27
C GLY A 282 27.91 -6.09 6.70
N ALA A 283 28.39 -7.26 6.27
CA ALA A 283 27.53 -8.36 5.85
C ALA A 283 26.68 -8.87 7.02
N LYS A 284 25.41 -9.20 6.75
CA LYS A 284 24.44 -9.64 7.74
C LYS A 284 23.72 -10.90 7.28
N VAL A 285 23.63 -11.89 8.16
CA VAL A 285 22.82 -13.10 8.00
C VAL A 285 21.82 -13.16 9.15
N ARG A 286 20.56 -13.46 8.83
CA ARG A 286 19.49 -13.69 9.79
C ARG A 286 18.90 -15.08 9.60
N LEU A 287 18.72 -15.79 10.70
CA LEU A 287 17.94 -17.03 10.78
C LEU A 287 16.79 -16.79 11.75
N LYS A 288 15.54 -16.99 11.30
CA LYS A 288 14.36 -17.00 12.16
C LYS A 288 13.82 -18.41 12.22
N TRP A 289 13.54 -18.91 13.41
CA TRP A 289 12.79 -20.13 13.66
C TRP A 289 11.48 -19.78 14.35
N ALA A 290 10.35 -20.12 13.73
CA ALA A 290 9.02 -19.96 14.29
C ALA A 290 8.39 -21.32 14.53
N LYS A 291 7.79 -21.49 15.71
CA LYS A 291 6.97 -22.63 16.09
C LYS A 291 5.57 -22.10 16.45
N PRO A 292 4.62 -22.13 15.50
CA PRO A 292 3.28 -21.55 15.66
C PRO A 292 2.46 -22.21 16.77
N TRP A 293 2.85 -23.42 17.20
CA TRP A 293 2.12 -24.25 18.16
C TRP A 293 3.05 -24.82 19.22
N ILE A 294 2.88 -24.37 20.45
CA ILE A 294 3.50 -24.96 21.64
C ILE A 294 2.43 -25.63 22.52
N THR A 295 1.24 -25.04 22.61
CA THR A 295 0.12 -25.53 23.41
C THR A 295 -1.17 -25.51 22.58
N ASP A 296 -2.18 -26.27 23.02
CA ASP A 296 -3.51 -26.27 22.39
C ASP A 296 -4.22 -24.91 22.51
N ASP A 297 -3.84 -24.09 23.51
CA ASP A 297 -4.29 -22.70 23.68
C ASP A 297 -3.65 -21.73 22.67
N GLY A 298 -2.80 -22.20 21.75
CA GLY A 298 -2.22 -21.39 20.67
C GLY A 298 -1.01 -20.56 21.08
N HIS A 299 -0.31 -20.92 22.17
CA HIS A 299 0.96 -20.29 22.47
C HIS A 299 1.96 -20.59 21.35
N PHE A 300 2.80 -19.61 21.02
CA PHE A 300 3.79 -19.75 19.95
C PHE A 300 5.15 -19.21 20.37
N LEU A 301 6.19 -19.78 19.75
CA LEU A 301 7.58 -19.43 20.01
C LEU A 301 8.23 -18.89 18.73
N GLU A 302 8.99 -17.82 18.85
CA GLU A 302 9.88 -17.34 17.79
C GLU A 302 11.30 -17.15 18.33
N SER A 303 12.30 -17.62 17.60
CA SER A 303 13.71 -17.38 17.86
C SER A 303 14.34 -16.71 16.63
N ASN A 304 15.17 -15.70 16.84
CA ASN A 304 15.89 -15.00 15.79
C ASN A 304 17.37 -14.94 16.14
N LEU A 305 18.22 -15.38 15.22
CA LEU A 305 19.66 -15.19 15.23
C LEU A 305 20.02 -14.21 14.12
N SER A 306 20.73 -13.15 14.44
CA SER A 306 21.20 -12.13 13.49
C SER A 306 22.69 -11.90 13.70
N VAL A 307 23.50 -12.30 12.74
CA VAL A 307 24.96 -12.16 12.78
C VAL A 307 25.39 -11.15 11.73
N SER A 308 26.13 -10.13 12.16
CA SER A 308 26.82 -9.18 11.29
C SER A 308 28.25 -8.97 11.79
N GLU A 309 29.11 -8.35 10.98
CA GLU A 309 30.53 -8.16 11.31
C GLU A 309 30.72 -7.45 12.67
N ARG A 310 29.91 -6.42 12.95
CA ARG A 310 30.03 -5.60 14.16
C ARG A 310 29.01 -5.91 15.26
N ARG A 311 28.00 -6.73 14.97
CA ARG A 311 26.91 -7.03 15.92
C ARG A 311 26.38 -8.44 15.72
N GLN A 312 26.27 -9.17 16.81
CA GLN A 312 25.58 -10.46 16.86
C GLN A 312 24.46 -10.40 17.89
N ASP A 313 23.29 -10.91 17.53
CA ASP A 313 22.07 -10.86 18.32
C ASP A 313 21.36 -12.21 18.25
N ILE A 314 20.99 -12.75 19.41
CA ILE A 314 20.07 -13.88 19.52
C ILE A 314 18.91 -13.46 20.43
N THR A 315 17.69 -13.60 19.92
CA THR A 315 16.46 -13.29 20.65
C THR A 315 15.49 -14.45 20.59
N GLY A 316 14.84 -14.74 21.71
CA GLY A 316 13.76 -15.70 21.83
C GLY A 316 12.52 -15.01 22.38
N SER A 317 11.35 -15.38 21.88
CA SER A 317 10.07 -14.87 22.38
C SER A 317 9.03 -15.97 22.49
N TYR A 318 8.41 -16.06 23.67
CA TYR A 318 7.26 -16.91 23.94
C TYR A 318 6.03 -16.02 24.03
N THR A 319 5.04 -16.25 23.17
CA THR A 319 3.83 -15.43 23.09
C THR A 319 2.60 -16.22 23.50
N ILE A 320 1.80 -15.61 24.37
CA ILE A 320 0.54 -16.12 24.90
C ILE A 320 -0.57 -15.20 24.37
N PRO A 321 -1.36 -15.64 23.39
CA PRO A 321 -2.55 -14.91 22.96
C PRO A 321 -3.57 -14.76 24.09
N VAL A 322 -4.36 -13.68 24.03
CA VAL A 322 -5.51 -13.47 24.91
C VAL A 322 -6.80 -13.61 24.11
N ALA A 323 -7.30 -12.55 23.46
CA ALA A 323 -8.49 -12.64 22.60
C ALA A 323 -8.15 -12.66 21.10
N ASP A 324 -7.17 -11.85 20.70
CA ASP A 324 -6.68 -11.71 19.32
C ASP A 324 -5.18 -12.07 19.26
N PRO A 325 -4.80 -13.19 18.61
CA PRO A 325 -3.41 -13.62 18.51
C PRO A 325 -2.51 -12.70 17.70
N ASN A 326 -3.07 -11.74 16.95
CA ASN A 326 -2.31 -10.79 16.14
C ASN A 326 -1.78 -9.62 16.95
N ASN A 327 -2.56 -9.15 17.92
CA ASN A 327 -2.25 -7.89 18.60
C ASN A 327 -2.52 -7.90 20.10
N ASP A 328 -3.33 -8.82 20.63
CA ASP A 328 -3.77 -8.89 22.02
C ASP A 328 -3.08 -10.04 22.76
N VAL A 329 -1.84 -9.81 23.20
CA VAL A 329 -0.94 -10.87 23.66
C VAL A 329 -0.14 -10.48 24.91
N TRP A 330 0.21 -11.49 25.71
CA TRP A 330 1.36 -11.44 26.61
C TRP A 330 2.59 -12.03 25.90
N ARG A 331 3.77 -11.49 26.18
CA ARG A 331 5.02 -12.01 25.61
C ARG A 331 6.16 -11.94 26.62
N ILE A 332 6.92 -13.03 26.68
CA ILE A 332 8.20 -13.10 27.39
C ILE A 332 9.29 -13.11 26.33
N LEU A 333 10.20 -12.14 26.36
CA LEU A 333 11.33 -12.03 25.46
C LEU A 333 12.62 -12.22 26.25
N GLY A 334 13.57 -12.94 25.66
CA GLY A 334 14.94 -13.03 26.13
C GLY A 334 15.88 -12.67 24.98
N GLY A 335 16.95 -11.95 25.27
CA GLY A 335 17.92 -11.52 24.27
C GLY A 335 19.35 -11.57 24.78
N TYR A 336 20.28 -11.90 23.89
CA TYR A 336 21.72 -11.74 24.11
C TYR A 336 22.34 -11.08 22.89
N GLN A 337 23.11 -10.03 23.12
CA GLN A 337 23.72 -9.21 22.09
C GLN A 337 25.19 -8.97 22.39
N PHE A 338 26.02 -9.13 21.37
CA PHE A 338 27.43 -8.73 21.37
C PHE A 338 27.62 -7.61 20.34
N ASN A 339 28.26 -6.52 20.74
CA ASN A 339 28.68 -5.46 19.83
C ASN A 339 30.19 -5.28 19.91
N ASP A 340 30.79 -5.15 18.74
CA ASP A 340 32.19 -4.77 18.54
C ASP A 340 32.20 -3.46 17.74
N ASP A 341 32.27 -2.34 18.46
CA ASP A 341 32.33 -1.01 17.87
C ASP A 341 33.80 -0.57 17.73
N ILE A 342 34.45 -1.12 16.70
CA ILE A 342 35.85 -0.87 16.36
C ILE A 342 36.16 0.63 16.22
N GLN A 343 35.18 1.47 15.81
CA GLN A 343 35.42 2.91 15.62
C GLN A 343 35.54 3.67 16.94
N GLN A 344 34.88 3.19 18.00
CA GLN A 344 34.93 3.81 19.32
C GLN A 344 35.80 3.04 20.30
N GLY A 345 36.33 1.88 19.89
CA GLY A 345 37.13 0.99 20.75
C GLY A 345 36.29 0.34 21.85
N ILE A 346 34.99 0.11 21.60
CA ILE A 346 34.04 -0.35 22.60
C ILE A 346 33.52 -1.74 22.27
N ASN A 347 33.68 -2.65 23.23
CA ASN A 347 33.06 -3.96 23.19
C ASN A 347 31.94 -4.02 24.24
N SER A 348 30.74 -4.45 23.84
CA SER A 348 29.62 -4.60 24.79
C SER A 348 28.95 -5.96 24.67
N LYS A 349 28.59 -6.52 25.83
CA LYS A 349 27.80 -7.74 25.99
C LYS A 349 26.55 -7.39 26.77
N ILE A 350 25.39 -7.59 26.15
CA ILE A 350 24.10 -7.22 26.72
C ILE A 350 23.24 -8.48 26.78
N TRP A 351 22.67 -8.77 27.94
CA TRP A 351 21.57 -9.72 28.04
C TRP A 351 20.34 -9.05 28.64
N ASN A 352 19.16 -9.44 28.19
CA ASN A 352 17.92 -8.89 28.70
C ASN A 352 16.81 -9.94 28.76
N VAL A 353 15.89 -9.73 29.68
CA VAL A 353 14.63 -10.45 29.80
C VAL A 353 13.51 -9.43 29.95
N GLN A 354 12.46 -9.55 29.15
CA GLN A 354 11.34 -8.62 29.11
C GLN A 354 10.02 -9.37 29.20
N LEU A 355 9.18 -8.98 30.14
CA LEU A 355 7.76 -9.36 30.15
C LEU A 355 6.96 -8.17 29.61
N GLN A 356 6.10 -8.41 28.62
CA GLN A 356 5.25 -7.38 28.05
C GLN A 356 3.81 -7.82 27.80
N ARG A 357 2.91 -6.85 27.88
CA ARG A 357 1.52 -6.90 27.45
C ARG A 357 1.34 -5.99 26.25
N GLN A 358 0.83 -6.51 25.14
CA GLN A 358 0.60 -5.77 23.90
C GLN A 358 -0.86 -5.90 23.48
N TRP A 359 -1.52 -4.80 23.10
CA TRP A 359 -2.89 -4.78 22.58
C TRP A 359 -3.13 -3.64 21.59
N LEU A 360 -4.14 -3.82 20.74
CA LEU A 360 -4.61 -2.78 19.83
C LEU A 360 -5.60 -1.85 20.55
N THR A 361 -5.44 -0.54 20.38
CA THR A 361 -6.41 0.47 20.86
C THR A 361 -7.47 0.76 19.78
N ASP A 362 -8.58 1.37 20.16
CA ASP A 362 -9.66 1.80 19.23
C ASP A 362 -9.14 2.67 18.07
N ASP A 363 -8.14 3.52 18.33
CA ASP A 363 -7.50 4.37 17.31
C ASP A 363 -6.45 3.64 16.44
N ASN A 364 -6.40 2.30 16.46
CA ASN A 364 -5.44 1.46 15.75
C ASN A 364 -3.97 1.74 16.11
N TRP A 365 -3.68 2.00 17.39
CA TRP A 365 -2.32 1.99 17.92
C TRP A 365 -2.06 0.65 18.60
N ILE A 366 -0.87 0.09 18.38
CA ILE A 366 -0.36 -1.01 19.18
C ILE A 366 0.26 -0.40 20.43
N ARG A 367 -0.35 -0.64 21.58
CA ARG A 367 0.15 -0.23 22.88
C ARG A 367 0.85 -1.41 23.54
N THR A 368 2.07 -1.19 24.03
CA THR A 368 2.85 -2.19 24.75
C THR A 368 3.22 -1.63 26.12
N ALA A 369 2.84 -2.32 27.19
CA ALA A 369 3.36 -2.08 28.54
C ALA A 369 4.33 -3.21 28.89
N PHE A 370 5.49 -2.89 29.44
CA PHE A 370 6.53 -3.89 29.70
C PHE A 370 7.36 -3.58 30.94
N ILE A 371 8.01 -4.63 31.45
CA ILE A 371 9.10 -4.53 32.40
C ILE A 371 10.27 -5.31 31.80
N LYS A 372 11.41 -4.63 31.64
CA LYS A 372 12.63 -5.20 31.08
C LYS A 372 13.74 -5.17 32.13
N ARG A 373 14.39 -6.31 32.35
CA ARG A 373 15.66 -6.41 33.07
C ARG A 373 16.78 -6.53 32.05
N GLU A 374 17.80 -5.73 32.17
CA GLU A 374 18.92 -5.66 31.24
C GLU A 374 20.23 -5.54 32.00
N HIS A 375 21.24 -6.26 31.53
CA HIS A 375 22.60 -6.20 32.04
C HIS A 375 23.53 -5.91 30.88
N GLU A 376 24.40 -4.93 31.03
CA GLU A 376 25.43 -4.59 30.06
C GLU A 376 26.81 -4.63 30.71
N THR A 377 27.71 -5.40 30.11
CA THR A 377 29.16 -5.29 30.36
C THR A 377 29.77 -4.56 29.17
N THR A 378 30.39 -3.40 29.43
CA THR A 378 31.09 -2.59 28.44
C THR A 378 32.59 -2.60 28.77
N GLU A 379 33.42 -2.81 27.75
CA GLU A 379 34.87 -2.69 27.84
C GLU A 379 35.33 -1.62 26.85
N GLN A 380 36.04 -0.62 27.37
CA GLN A 380 36.60 0.49 26.60
C GLN A 380 38.00 0.81 27.14
N ASP A 381 39.03 0.74 26.29
CA ASP A 381 40.43 1.02 26.64
C ASP A 381 40.97 0.28 27.88
N GLY A 382 40.50 -0.95 28.09
CA GLY A 382 40.90 -1.81 29.22
C GLY A 382 40.13 -1.54 30.51
N GLU A 383 39.25 -0.54 30.55
CA GLU A 383 38.29 -0.34 31.64
C GLU A 383 37.02 -1.15 31.36
N ARG A 384 36.54 -1.84 32.40
CA ARG A 384 35.32 -2.65 32.35
C ARG A 384 34.25 -2.00 33.23
N LEU A 385 33.13 -1.64 32.63
CA LEU A 385 31.94 -1.14 33.30
C LEU A 385 30.84 -2.20 33.24
N GLU A 386 30.16 -2.42 34.37
CA GLU A 386 28.99 -3.29 34.44
C GLU A 386 27.80 -2.48 34.93
N THR A 387 26.69 -2.58 34.21
CA THR A 387 25.44 -1.90 34.54
C THR A 387 24.29 -2.89 34.54
N GLU A 388 23.38 -2.72 35.50
CA GLU A 388 22.15 -3.50 35.65
C GLU A 388 20.98 -2.53 35.62
N MET A 389 19.92 -2.83 34.88
CA MET A 389 18.78 -1.94 34.74
C MET A 389 17.47 -2.72 34.83
N LEU A 390 16.55 -2.24 35.68
CA LEU A 390 15.15 -2.65 35.70
C LEU A 390 14.28 -1.51 35.18
N LEU A 391 13.62 -1.76 34.06
CA LEU A 391 12.98 -0.74 33.22
C LEU A 391 11.51 -1.07 33.00
N PRO A 392 10.61 -0.59 33.86
CA PRO A 392 9.22 -0.43 33.46
C PRO A 392 9.12 0.58 32.31
N GLY A 393 8.28 0.27 31.32
CA GLY A 393 8.07 1.14 30.18
C GLY A 393 6.74 0.95 29.49
N VAL A 394 6.41 1.93 28.64
CA VAL A 394 5.24 1.91 27.77
C VAL A 394 5.61 2.41 26.39
N SER A 395 5.06 1.80 25.34
CA SER A 395 5.20 2.28 23.97
C SER A 395 3.88 2.27 23.22
N TYR A 396 3.77 3.17 22.25
CA TYR A 396 2.66 3.33 21.33
C TYR A 396 3.21 3.34 19.91
N ALA A 397 2.81 2.36 19.10
CA ALA A 397 3.23 2.23 17.72
C ALA A 397 2.02 2.27 16.78
N LYS A 398 2.14 2.99 15.66
CA LYS A 398 1.16 2.97 14.57
C LYS A 398 1.88 2.95 13.24
N LYS A 399 1.67 1.88 12.48
CA LYS A 399 2.25 1.66 11.16
C LYS A 399 1.13 1.45 10.15
N GLN A 400 1.14 2.25 9.10
CA GLN A 400 0.19 2.17 8.00
C GLN A 400 1.00 2.19 6.71
N THR A 401 0.77 1.22 5.83
CA THR A 401 1.51 1.08 4.57
C THR A 401 0.56 0.71 3.43
N LYS A 402 0.80 1.26 2.25
CA LYS A 402 0.15 0.86 1.00
C LYS A 402 1.20 0.53 -0.04
N GLY A 403 0.97 -0.56 -0.77
CA GLY A 403 1.95 -1.20 -1.62
C GLY A 403 2.58 -2.42 -0.94
N GLY A 404 3.21 -3.29 -1.73
CA GLY A 404 3.85 -4.52 -1.25
C GLY A 404 5.25 -4.26 -0.69
N THR A 405 6.22 -5.04 -1.16
CA THR A 405 7.64 -4.92 -0.75
C THR A 405 8.27 -3.57 -1.09
N THR A 406 7.71 -2.87 -2.07
CA THR A 406 8.05 -1.49 -2.45
C THR A 406 6.82 -0.58 -2.22
N PRO A 407 6.59 -0.13 -0.98
CA PRO A 407 5.44 0.71 -0.68
C PRO A 407 5.51 2.03 -1.45
N TYR A 408 4.35 2.62 -1.74
CA TYR A 408 4.23 3.96 -2.34
C TYR A 408 3.66 4.99 -1.36
N TRP A 409 3.08 4.52 -0.26
CA TRP A 409 2.60 5.35 0.83
C TRP A 409 2.86 4.64 2.15
N ALA A 410 3.38 5.37 3.13
CA ALA A 410 3.54 4.86 4.49
C ALA A 410 3.50 5.97 5.55
N ASN A 411 3.08 5.63 6.75
CA ASN A 411 3.10 6.47 7.95
C ASN A 411 3.44 5.58 9.14
N GLU A 412 4.59 5.82 9.75
CA GLU A 412 5.08 5.07 10.91
C GLU A 412 5.35 6.02 12.06
N ARG A 413 4.82 5.68 13.23
CA ARG A 413 4.94 6.47 14.45
C ARG A 413 5.23 5.54 15.61
N LEU A 414 6.24 5.88 16.40
CA LEU A 414 6.58 5.17 17.63
C LEU A 414 6.87 6.20 18.72
N LEU A 415 6.18 6.08 19.84
CA LEU A 415 6.48 6.78 21.09
C LEU A 415 6.85 5.73 22.13
N SER A 416 7.94 5.93 22.87
CA SER A 416 8.30 5.07 24.00
C SER A 416 8.77 5.88 25.20
N LEU A 417 8.44 5.37 26.38
CA LEU A 417 8.84 5.90 27.68
C LEU A 417 9.35 4.75 28.54
N GLU A 418 10.53 4.91 29.11
CA GLU A 418 11.19 3.97 30.02
C GLU A 418 11.65 4.73 31.27
N VAL A 419 11.49 4.11 32.44
CA VAL A 419 11.96 4.66 33.72
C VAL A 419 12.88 3.65 34.40
N ALA A 420 13.83 4.12 35.19
CA ALA A 420 14.64 3.29 36.09
C ALA A 420 14.85 4.03 37.41
N SER A 421 15.09 3.28 38.49
CA SER A 421 15.42 3.84 39.80
C SER A 421 16.54 3.03 40.44
N ASP A 422 17.57 3.75 40.89
CA ASP A 422 18.70 3.23 41.69
C ASP A 422 18.27 2.65 43.05
N SER A 423 17.09 3.03 43.54
CA SER A 423 16.53 2.55 44.80
C SER A 423 15.98 1.12 44.69
N LEU A 424 15.98 0.54 43.49
CA LEU A 424 15.56 -0.83 43.21
C LEU A 424 16.76 -1.69 42.79
N VAL A 425 16.77 -2.15 41.54
CA VAL A 425 17.81 -3.05 40.99
C VAL A 425 18.75 -2.29 40.05
N SER A 426 18.38 -1.09 39.62
CA SER A 426 19.11 -0.37 38.58
C SER A 426 20.39 0.26 39.12
N SER A 427 21.43 0.36 38.29
CA SER A 427 22.68 1.03 38.61
C SER A 427 22.53 2.55 38.68
N THR A 428 21.54 3.12 37.98
CA THR A 428 21.26 4.56 37.99
C THR A 428 19.77 4.85 37.80
N SER A 429 19.32 5.99 38.30
CA SER A 429 17.96 6.50 38.06
C SER A 429 17.90 7.20 36.71
N LEU A 430 16.92 6.84 35.87
CA LEU A 430 16.72 7.50 34.59
C LEU A 430 15.26 7.59 34.15
N LEU A 431 14.96 8.59 33.33
CA LEU A 431 13.76 8.69 32.51
C LEU A 431 14.19 8.83 31.05
N LYS A 432 13.81 7.88 30.20
CA LYS A 432 14.12 7.89 28.77
C LYS A 432 12.85 7.96 27.94
N ALA A 433 12.77 8.98 27.09
CA ALA A 433 11.69 9.17 26.14
C ALA A 433 12.22 9.14 24.70
N ARG A 434 11.47 8.52 23.79
CA ARG A 434 11.80 8.49 22.36
C ARG A 434 10.55 8.70 21.51
N TRP A 435 10.72 9.44 20.42
CA TRP A 435 9.70 9.60 19.39
C TRP A 435 10.33 9.43 18.01
N ASN A 436 9.85 8.43 17.27
CA ASN A 436 10.26 8.18 15.89
C ASN A 436 9.06 8.39 14.98
N ASN A 437 9.29 9.06 13.85
CA ASN A 437 8.27 9.30 12.85
C ASN A 437 8.86 9.14 11.45
N ALA A 438 8.13 8.44 10.58
CA ALA A 438 8.51 8.29 9.17
C ALA A 438 7.29 8.39 8.26
N TRP A 439 7.48 9.08 7.15
CA TRP A 439 6.48 9.24 6.10
C TRP A 439 7.05 8.88 4.74
N LEU A 440 6.25 8.20 3.95
CA LEU A 440 6.46 8.00 2.52
C LEU A 440 5.22 8.47 1.78
N ARG A 441 5.40 9.32 0.78
CA ARG A 441 4.34 9.78 -0.12
C ARG A 441 4.79 9.61 -1.56
N ASN A 442 3.87 9.24 -2.44
CA ASN A 442 4.11 9.25 -3.87
C ASN A 442 3.21 10.26 -4.59
N TYR A 443 3.68 10.74 -5.73
CA TYR A 443 2.95 11.59 -6.67
C TYR A 443 3.18 11.08 -8.09
N GLN A 444 2.10 10.97 -8.88
CA GLN A 444 2.09 10.46 -10.26
C GLN A 444 2.84 9.11 -10.45
N GLN A 445 2.90 8.27 -9.40
CA GLN A 445 3.60 6.98 -9.40
C GLN A 445 5.11 7.02 -9.72
N GLN A 446 5.70 8.20 -9.90
CA GLN A 446 7.10 8.38 -10.28
C GLN A 446 7.90 9.15 -9.23
N HIS A 447 7.24 10.05 -8.49
CA HIS A 447 7.88 10.93 -7.52
C HIS A 447 7.59 10.42 -6.11
N PHE A 448 8.62 10.13 -5.32
CA PHE A 448 8.47 9.67 -3.95
C PHE A 448 9.21 10.60 -3.00
N VAL A 449 8.56 10.95 -1.90
CA VAL A 449 9.15 11.77 -0.84
C VAL A 449 9.15 10.94 0.44
N ILE A 450 10.33 10.77 1.02
CA ILE A 450 10.55 10.11 2.30
C ILE A 450 10.99 11.17 3.29
N SER A 451 10.36 11.19 4.47
CA SER A 451 10.79 12.05 5.57
C SER A 451 10.88 11.22 6.85
N ARG A 452 11.92 11.44 7.64
CA ARG A 452 12.12 10.80 8.94
C ARG A 452 12.48 11.84 9.99
N ILE A 453 11.94 11.68 11.19
CA ILE A 453 12.27 12.48 12.38
C ILE A 453 12.47 11.52 13.55
N ASN A 454 13.59 11.60 14.25
CA ASN A 454 13.82 10.87 15.49
C ASN A 454 14.25 11.84 16.58
N LEU A 455 13.49 11.84 17.68
CA LEU A 455 13.77 12.60 18.89
C LEU A 455 14.02 11.64 20.06
N GLY A 456 14.92 12.01 20.95
CA GLY A 456 15.23 11.26 22.16
C GLY A 456 15.68 12.17 23.29
N ALA A 457 15.31 11.82 24.52
CA ALA A 457 15.77 12.50 25.73
C ALA A 457 15.98 11.48 26.85
N ILE A 458 17.06 11.67 27.60
CA ILE A 458 17.39 10.96 28.84
C ILE A 458 17.54 12.01 29.93
N VAL A 459 16.75 11.86 30.99
CA VAL A 459 16.94 12.59 32.24
C VAL A 459 17.60 11.62 33.21
N ALA A 460 18.85 11.90 33.55
CA ALA A 460 19.67 11.17 34.50
C ALA A 460 20.69 12.15 35.10
N ASP A 461 21.14 11.88 36.31
CA ASP A 461 22.08 12.74 37.03
C ASP A 461 23.46 12.73 36.34
N ASP A 462 24.05 11.55 36.19
CA ASP A 462 25.30 11.34 35.45
C ASP A 462 25.09 10.47 34.20
N ILE A 463 25.61 10.93 33.06
CA ILE A 463 25.56 10.16 31.81
C ILE A 463 26.53 8.96 31.83
N HIS A 464 27.57 8.99 32.65
CA HIS A 464 28.55 7.91 32.75
C HIS A 464 27.99 6.65 33.40
N GLU A 465 27.00 6.80 34.28
CA GLU A 465 26.29 5.67 34.89
C GLU A 465 25.20 5.10 33.99
N VAL A 466 24.74 5.86 32.99
CA VAL A 466 23.78 5.36 32.01
C VAL A 466 24.48 4.32 31.14
N PRO A 467 23.90 3.11 30.99
CA PRO A 467 24.46 2.06 30.13
C PRO A 467 24.74 2.57 28.71
N PHE A 468 25.87 2.17 28.15
CA PHE A 468 26.36 2.69 26.88
C PHE A 468 25.37 2.45 25.74
N ASN A 469 24.71 1.30 25.72
CA ASN A 469 23.69 0.97 24.73
C ASN A 469 22.44 1.88 24.78
N MET A 470 22.22 2.59 25.90
CA MET A 470 21.07 3.46 26.10
C MET A 470 21.34 4.91 25.72
N ARG A 471 22.61 5.33 25.67
CA ARG A 471 22.98 6.70 25.31
C ARG A 471 22.67 6.97 23.85
N PHE A 472 22.51 8.25 23.49
CA PHE A 472 22.21 8.62 22.11
C PHE A 472 23.46 8.95 21.31
N PHE A 473 23.48 8.45 20.07
CA PHE A 473 24.50 8.72 19.07
C PHE A 473 23.82 9.04 17.73
N ALA A 474 24.42 9.93 16.96
CA ALA A 474 24.02 10.22 15.58
C ALA A 474 25.14 9.88 14.59
N GLY A 475 24.81 9.88 13.30
CA GLY A 475 25.72 9.52 12.21
C GLY A 475 25.57 8.07 11.73
N GLY A 476 25.81 7.85 10.43
CA GLY A 476 25.56 6.59 9.74
C GLY A 476 24.35 6.63 8.80
N ASP A 477 24.09 5.52 8.12
CA ASP A 477 23.18 5.39 6.98
C ASP A 477 21.70 5.61 7.31
N GLN A 478 21.32 5.40 8.58
CA GLN A 478 19.95 5.59 9.09
C GLN A 478 19.82 6.81 10.03
N SER A 479 20.84 7.66 10.10
CA SER A 479 20.86 8.85 10.96
C SER A 479 21.20 10.09 10.14
N ILE A 480 22.50 10.35 9.92
CA ILE A 480 22.99 11.50 9.16
C ILE A 480 24.04 10.98 8.18
N ARG A 481 23.65 10.77 6.93
CA ARG A 481 24.55 10.25 5.88
C ARG A 481 25.69 11.25 5.61
N GLY A 482 26.86 10.72 5.26
CA GLY A 482 28.10 11.50 5.15
C GLY A 482 28.91 11.54 6.46
N PHE A 483 28.33 11.11 7.58
CA PHE A 483 29.02 10.89 8.86
C PHE A 483 29.22 9.39 9.10
N ALA A 484 30.24 9.05 9.89
CA ALA A 484 30.49 7.67 10.23
C ALA A 484 29.44 7.19 11.25
N TYR A 485 29.24 5.88 11.32
CA TYR A 485 28.28 5.28 12.23
C TYR A 485 28.58 5.72 13.67
N ARG A 486 27.58 6.29 14.36
CA ARG A 486 27.68 6.78 15.75
C ARG A 486 28.79 7.82 16.00
N SER A 487 29.26 8.54 15.00
CA SER A 487 30.37 9.50 15.12
C SER A 487 29.95 10.94 15.46
N ILE A 488 28.73 11.14 15.96
CA ILE A 488 28.22 12.45 16.36
C ILE A 488 27.65 12.30 17.77
N GLY A 489 28.30 12.94 18.72
CA GLY A 489 27.90 13.03 20.12
C GLY A 489 28.88 13.87 20.93
N PRO A 490 28.61 14.05 22.23
CA PRO A 490 29.60 14.56 23.18
C PRO A 490 30.83 13.67 23.22
N LYS A 491 32.00 14.30 23.41
CA LYS A 491 33.29 13.64 23.42
C LYS A 491 34.09 13.90 24.69
N GLU A 492 34.88 12.92 25.09
CA GLU A 492 35.96 13.08 26.05
C GLU A 492 37.29 12.70 25.40
N GLY A 493 38.15 13.71 25.21
CA GLY A 493 39.30 13.57 24.30
C GLY A 493 38.82 13.26 22.88
N ASP A 494 39.31 12.15 22.31
CA ASP A 494 38.93 11.68 20.99
C ASP A 494 37.73 10.70 21.00
N LYS A 495 37.20 10.35 22.17
CA LYS A 495 36.18 9.30 22.34
C LYS A 495 34.77 9.88 22.34
N GLU A 496 33.85 9.24 21.62
CA GLU A 496 32.42 9.55 21.68
C GLU A 496 31.80 8.88 22.92
N ILE A 497 31.23 9.65 23.84
CA ILE A 497 30.63 9.12 25.08
C ILE A 497 29.10 8.98 25.01
N GLY A 498 28.48 9.58 23.98
CA GLY A 498 27.03 9.60 23.77
C GLY A 498 26.32 10.71 24.54
N GLY A 499 25.18 11.16 24.02
CA GLY A 499 24.43 12.29 24.55
C GLY A 499 23.14 11.94 25.30
N LYS A 500 22.68 12.87 26.15
CA LYS A 500 21.37 12.84 26.80
C LYS A 500 20.21 13.10 25.83
N TYR A 501 20.45 13.88 24.77
CA TYR A 501 19.43 14.26 23.79
C TYR A 501 19.81 13.82 22.38
N LEU A 502 18.79 13.48 21.58
CA LEU A 502 18.91 13.15 20.16
C LEU A 502 17.88 13.95 19.38
N VAL A 503 18.32 14.59 18.30
CA VAL A 503 17.43 15.16 17.30
C VAL A 503 18.00 14.84 15.93
N THR A 504 17.27 14.08 15.11
CA THR A 504 17.64 13.82 13.72
C THR A 504 16.44 14.01 12.81
N GLY A 505 16.69 14.55 11.62
CA GLY A 505 15.72 14.78 10.57
C GLY A 505 16.32 14.42 9.21
N SER A 506 15.50 13.84 8.34
CA SER A 506 15.90 13.46 6.98
C SER A 506 14.77 13.78 6.01
N LEU A 507 15.13 14.33 4.85
CA LEU A 507 14.26 14.51 3.71
C LEU A 507 14.93 13.93 2.47
N GLU A 508 14.27 12.96 1.84
CA GLU A 508 14.76 12.28 0.64
C GLU A 508 13.69 12.34 -0.46
N TYR A 509 14.11 12.73 -1.65
CA TYR A 509 13.30 12.71 -2.86
C TYR A 509 13.83 11.63 -3.80
N ASN A 510 12.95 10.76 -4.25
CA ASN A 510 13.25 9.71 -5.23
C ASN A 510 12.42 9.92 -6.50
N TYR A 511 13.07 9.83 -7.66
CA TYR A 511 12.44 9.84 -8.98
C TYR A 511 12.60 8.47 -9.64
N GLN A 512 11.49 7.80 -9.93
CA GLN A 512 11.46 6.51 -10.60
C GLN A 512 11.47 6.69 -12.12
N PHE A 513 12.65 6.55 -12.71
CA PHE A 513 12.89 6.76 -14.15
C PHE A 513 12.78 5.48 -14.98
N LEU A 514 12.82 4.30 -14.34
CA LEU A 514 12.51 3.00 -14.93
C LEU A 514 11.71 2.16 -13.92
N PRO A 515 10.98 1.11 -14.34
CA PRO A 515 10.14 0.31 -13.44
C PRO A 515 10.82 -0.19 -12.17
N SER A 516 12.12 -0.53 -12.25
CA SER A 516 12.91 -1.03 -11.11
C SER A 516 14.01 -0.09 -10.63
N TRP A 517 14.08 1.16 -11.14
CA TRP A 517 15.15 2.08 -10.82
C TRP A 517 14.65 3.43 -10.35
N ARG A 518 15.23 3.92 -9.25
CA ARG A 518 15.01 5.29 -8.76
C ARG A 518 16.33 6.02 -8.59
N ALA A 519 16.35 7.30 -8.91
CA ALA A 519 17.39 8.23 -8.52
C ALA A 519 16.95 8.97 -7.27
N ALA A 520 17.84 9.14 -6.31
CA ALA A 520 17.58 9.74 -5.00
C ALA A 520 18.43 10.98 -4.81
N VAL A 521 17.88 12.00 -4.17
CA VAL A 521 18.63 13.10 -3.54
C VAL A 521 18.11 13.29 -2.13
N PHE A 522 19.00 13.62 -1.19
CA PHE A 522 18.63 13.72 0.21
C PHE A 522 19.44 14.76 0.97
N ILE A 523 18.83 15.23 2.05
CA ILE A 523 19.48 16.02 3.09
C ILE A 523 19.09 15.44 4.44
N ASP A 524 20.09 15.23 5.27
CA ASP A 524 19.97 14.74 6.64
C ASP A 524 20.59 15.78 7.59
N THR A 525 19.98 15.96 8.75
CA THR A 525 20.50 16.88 9.76
C THR A 525 20.20 16.38 11.17
N GLY A 526 21.03 16.75 12.13
CA GLY A 526 20.76 16.44 13.53
C GLY A 526 21.98 16.56 14.42
N THR A 527 21.79 16.18 15.68
CA THR A 527 22.82 16.16 16.71
C THR A 527 22.47 15.15 17.80
N ALA A 528 23.49 14.66 18.49
CA ALA A 528 23.38 14.07 19.81
C ALA A 528 24.19 14.93 20.79
N THR A 529 23.60 15.32 21.92
CA THR A 529 24.12 16.40 22.77
C THR A 529 23.68 16.24 24.23
N ASN A 530 24.35 16.95 25.15
CA ASN A 530 23.95 17.09 26.54
C ASN A 530 23.26 18.42 26.87
N ASP A 531 23.41 19.46 26.05
CA ASP A 531 22.91 20.81 26.36
C ASP A 531 22.49 21.65 25.13
N PHE A 532 22.60 21.10 23.92
CA PHE A 532 22.37 21.76 22.63
C PHE A 532 23.30 22.94 22.32
N SER A 533 24.44 23.07 23.00
CA SER A 533 25.46 24.07 22.70
C SER A 533 26.27 23.73 21.44
N GLU A 534 26.37 22.45 21.07
CA GLU A 534 27.13 21.99 19.91
C GLU A 534 26.42 22.27 18.59
N LYS A 535 27.22 22.45 17.53
CA LYS A 535 26.73 22.71 16.18
C LYS A 535 25.99 21.48 15.62
N TRP A 536 24.93 21.75 14.88
CA TRP A 536 24.19 20.72 14.16
C TRP A 536 25.03 20.12 13.05
N SER A 537 24.92 18.81 12.87
CA SER A 537 25.52 18.11 11.74
C SER A 537 24.56 18.11 10.56
N VAL A 538 25.10 18.35 9.36
CA VAL A 538 24.35 18.36 8.10
C VAL A 538 25.05 17.49 7.08
N GLY A 539 24.33 16.51 6.56
CA GLY A 539 24.74 15.63 5.48
C GLY A 539 23.84 15.81 4.27
N ALA A 540 24.38 15.77 3.06
CA ALA A 540 23.57 15.77 1.84
C ALA A 540 24.20 14.85 0.80
N GLY A 541 23.39 14.34 -0.11
CA GLY A 541 23.89 13.40 -1.10
C GLY A 541 22.88 13.02 -2.16
N PHE A 542 23.31 12.10 -3.01
CA PHE A 542 22.48 11.46 -4.01
C PHE A 542 22.65 9.94 -3.94
N GLY A 543 21.74 9.21 -4.57
CA GLY A 543 21.83 7.77 -4.62
C GLY A 543 21.02 7.14 -5.73
N ILE A 544 21.19 5.83 -5.88
CA ILE A 544 20.42 4.99 -6.76
C ILE A 544 19.69 3.93 -5.92
N ARG A 545 18.46 3.61 -6.31
CA ARG A 545 17.66 2.52 -5.75
C ARG A 545 17.40 1.52 -6.85
N TYR A 546 17.80 0.27 -6.64
CA TYR A 546 17.38 -0.84 -7.48
C TYR A 546 16.34 -1.67 -6.74
N LEU A 547 15.11 -1.66 -7.25
CA LEU A 547 13.97 -2.34 -6.64
C LEU A 547 14.03 -3.83 -6.97
N THR A 548 14.15 -4.67 -5.95
CA THR A 548 14.13 -6.13 -6.11
C THR A 548 12.89 -6.73 -5.42
N PRO A 549 12.49 -7.96 -5.78
CA PRO A 549 11.38 -8.65 -5.10
C PRO A 549 11.56 -8.79 -3.58
N VAL A 550 12.80 -8.80 -3.10
CA VAL A 550 13.14 -9.00 -1.67
C VAL A 550 13.46 -7.68 -0.94
N GLY A 551 13.34 -6.53 -1.62
CA GLY A 551 13.57 -5.19 -1.08
C GLY A 551 14.52 -4.34 -1.94
N PRO A 552 14.58 -3.02 -1.71
CA PRO A 552 15.45 -2.13 -2.48
C PRO A 552 16.94 -2.29 -2.10
N ILE A 553 17.81 -2.24 -3.10
CA ILE A 553 19.25 -2.02 -2.93
C ILE A 553 19.49 -0.52 -3.05
N ARG A 554 20.09 0.08 -2.02
CA ARG A 554 20.38 1.52 -1.94
C ARG A 554 21.88 1.74 -2.04
N ILE A 555 22.30 2.58 -2.97
CA ILE A 555 23.68 3.03 -3.11
C ILE A 555 23.65 4.54 -2.99
N ASP A 556 24.20 5.08 -1.91
CA ASP A 556 24.18 6.50 -1.57
C ASP A 556 25.60 7.05 -1.53
N HIS A 557 25.82 8.22 -2.13
CA HIS A 557 27.05 9.00 -1.96
C HIS A 557 26.70 10.31 -1.26
N ALA A 558 27.33 10.56 -0.11
CA ALA A 558 26.98 11.67 0.77
C ALA A 558 28.21 12.45 1.23
N TRP A 559 28.04 13.76 1.41
CA TRP A 559 29.01 14.69 1.97
C TRP A 559 28.57 15.10 3.38
N GLY A 560 29.51 15.09 4.33
CA GLY A 560 29.32 15.77 5.61
C GLY A 560 29.56 17.27 5.44
N LEU A 561 28.53 18.04 5.08
CA LEU A 561 28.63 19.46 4.74
C LEU A 561 29.11 20.33 5.91
N SER A 562 28.80 19.93 7.14
CA SER A 562 29.23 20.60 8.36
C SER A 562 30.56 20.06 8.92
N LYS A 563 31.18 19.05 8.29
CA LYS A 563 32.55 18.64 8.63
C LYS A 563 33.54 19.65 8.07
N GLU A 564 34.57 19.97 8.84
CA GLU A 564 35.66 20.85 8.36
C GLU A 564 36.34 20.28 7.11
N SER A 565 36.57 18.97 7.09
CA SER A 565 37.19 18.27 5.95
C SER A 565 36.27 18.11 4.74
N LYS A 566 34.96 18.34 4.90
CA LYS A 566 33.91 18.07 3.89
C LYS A 566 34.02 16.66 3.26
N SER A 567 34.45 15.67 4.07
CA SER A 567 34.67 14.32 3.58
C SER A 567 33.40 13.64 3.07
N THR A 568 33.58 12.73 2.12
CA THR A 568 32.50 11.97 1.50
C THR A 568 32.44 10.55 2.04
N ARG A 569 31.26 9.93 1.91
CA ARG A 569 31.03 8.52 2.25
C ARG A 569 30.17 7.89 1.19
N LEU A 570 30.58 6.70 0.74
CA LEU A 570 29.73 5.80 -0.03
C LEU A 570 29.05 4.85 0.96
N SER A 571 27.73 4.70 0.81
CA SER A 571 26.90 3.84 1.63
C SER A 571 26.14 2.85 0.75
N ILE A 572 26.15 1.57 1.13
CA ILE A 572 25.39 0.52 0.43
C ILE A 572 24.51 -0.16 1.45
N VAL A 573 23.19 -0.19 1.22
CA VAL A 573 22.24 -0.87 2.09
C VAL A 573 21.33 -1.77 1.28
N ILE A 574 21.25 -3.04 1.67
CA ILE A 574 20.34 -4.04 1.09
C ILE A 574 19.28 -4.38 2.14
N GLY A 575 18.02 -4.03 1.88
CA GLY A 575 16.92 -4.27 2.81
C GLY A 575 15.80 -3.23 2.70
N PRO A 576 14.78 -3.29 3.56
CA PRO A 576 13.62 -2.41 3.50
C PRO A 576 13.98 -0.91 3.60
N GLU A 577 13.19 -0.08 2.93
CA GLU A 577 13.37 1.37 2.82
C GLU A 577 13.05 2.12 4.13
N ILE A 578 12.11 1.63 4.93
CA ILE A 578 11.61 2.25 6.16
C ILE A 578 11.35 1.20 7.25
#